data_AF-A0A251NUJ8-F1
#
_entry.id   AF-A0A251NUJ8-F1
#
_cell.length_a   1.000
_cell.length_b   1.000
_cell.length_c   1.000
_cell.angle_alpha   90.00
_cell.angle_beta   90.00
_cell.angle_gamma   90.00
#
_symmetry.space_group_name_H-M   'P 1'
#
loop_
_entity.id
_entity.type
_entity.pdbx_description
1 polymer ?
#
loop_
_entity_poly.entity_id
_entity_poly.type
_entity_poly.pdbx_seq_one_letter_code
_entity_poly.pdbx_strand_id
1 'polypeptide(L)'
;MKVGSELVYGGPRATALPSVLLRHSRAGPRCSYSSATPDHVSFIKEVAATQPPQHLSQLLTMLKTKGAKEGLIPLAIPLAKNSSGAVTALLRWPTAPSGMDMPVVEVRKHGVWLLAKNVDQLIHRILVEEDAKNSGESNDELFRASADVGEKLYKKGDFAKSQISKLDIYLLRKVGLFPDVLERKVKWHFEEGDHVSALVTGEFYTKKEHFPGFARPYVFNAEVLLKVGRTVEAKDAARGALKSPWWTLGCSYQEVADIAQWEDEQIEYIKEKVTDEGRLHWMKQLFCWI
;
A
#
# COMPACT_ATOMS: atom_id res chain seq x y z
N MET A 1 60.50 52.71 33.00
CA MET A 1 60.40 53.88 33.88
C MET A 1 59.00 54.49 33.74
N LYS A 2 58.31 54.73 34.88
CA LYS A 2 56.98 55.36 35.09
C LYS A 2 55.76 54.61 34.51
N VAL A 3 54.83 54.00 35.27
CA VAL A 3 53.95 54.37 36.42
C VAL A 3 52.55 54.86 35.98
N GLY A 4 51.51 54.24 36.58
CA GLY A 4 50.15 54.78 36.84
C GLY A 4 49.04 54.20 35.95
N SER A 5 48.09 53.36 36.42
CA SER A 5 46.89 53.62 37.29
C SER A 5 46.05 54.82 36.83
N GLU A 6 44.71 54.87 36.85
CA GLU A 6 43.55 54.00 37.15
C GLU A 6 42.29 54.92 36.95
N LEU A 7 41.07 54.37 37.07
CA LEU A 7 39.82 55.02 37.52
C LEU A 7 38.83 55.71 36.53
N VAL A 8 37.75 54.95 36.24
CA VAL A 8 36.28 55.17 36.39
C VAL A 8 35.70 56.59 36.65
N TYR A 9 34.60 56.93 35.92
CA TYR A 9 33.22 57.28 36.40
C TYR A 9 32.51 58.42 35.61
N GLY A 10 31.22 58.23 35.30
CA GLY A 10 30.20 59.30 35.31
C GLY A 10 29.41 59.60 34.02
N GLY A 11 28.12 59.20 33.97
CA GLY A 11 27.08 59.81 33.09
C GLY A 11 26.56 61.17 33.63
N PRO A 12 25.47 61.83 33.14
CA PRO A 12 24.19 61.21 32.71
C PRO A 12 23.30 61.93 31.63
N ARG A 13 22.22 61.23 31.22
CA ARG A 13 20.83 61.63 30.82
C ARG A 13 20.53 62.71 29.73
N ALA A 14 19.76 62.30 28.70
CA ALA A 14 18.42 62.85 28.37
C ALA A 14 17.65 62.04 27.28
N THR A 15 16.46 61.58 27.67
CA THR A 15 15.14 61.47 26.99
C THR A 15 15.00 61.23 25.46
N ALA A 16 14.40 60.09 25.07
CA ALA A 16 13.51 59.96 23.90
C ALA A 16 12.60 58.71 24.00
N LEU A 17 11.36 58.85 23.56
CA LEU A 17 10.22 57.92 23.63
C LEU A 17 10.44 56.59 22.85
N PRO A 18 9.87 55.44 23.28
CA PRO A 18 9.87 54.24 22.46
C PRO A 18 8.67 54.20 21.51
N SER A 19 8.97 54.24 20.21
CA SER A 19 8.05 53.90 19.13
C SER A 19 7.80 52.39 19.09
N VAL A 20 6.52 52.05 18.93
CA VAL A 20 5.97 50.71 18.79
C VAL A 20 6.60 49.98 17.61
N LEU A 21 7.25 48.83 17.87
CA LEU A 21 7.51 47.81 16.86
C LEU A 21 7.12 46.44 17.43
N LEU A 22 5.92 46.01 17.03
CA LEU A 22 5.40 44.66 17.15
C LEU A 22 6.34 43.68 16.45
N ARG A 23 7.25 43.05 17.19
CA ARG A 23 7.91 41.81 16.78
C ARG A 23 6.95 40.65 17.00
N HIS A 24 6.11 40.36 16.01
CA HIS A 24 5.48 39.04 15.90
C HIS A 24 6.55 37.99 15.59
N SER A 25 7.16 37.46 16.64
CA SER A 25 7.83 36.17 16.61
C SER A 25 6.74 35.12 16.39
N ARG A 26 6.56 34.68 15.14
CA ARG A 26 5.81 33.45 14.85
C ARG A 26 6.61 32.30 15.44
N ALA A 27 6.24 31.91 16.65
CA ALA A 27 6.53 30.58 17.17
C ALA A 27 5.95 29.59 16.18
N GLY A 28 6.81 29.00 15.33
CA GLY A 28 6.43 27.82 14.56
C GLY A 28 6.02 26.73 15.55
N PRO A 29 4.97 25.95 15.27
CA PRO A 29 4.58 24.86 16.14
C PRO A 29 5.72 23.83 16.12
N ARG A 30 6.52 23.83 17.18
CA ARG A 30 7.48 22.77 17.47
C ARG A 30 6.65 21.63 18.05
N CYS A 31 6.07 20.81 17.17
CA CYS A 31 5.39 19.59 17.59
C CYS A 31 6.46 18.59 18.05
N SER A 32 6.77 18.64 19.34
CA SER A 32 7.33 17.50 20.05
C SER A 32 6.25 16.40 20.05
N TYR A 33 6.28 15.52 19.06
CA TYR A 33 5.45 14.31 19.09
C TYR A 33 5.99 13.39 20.18
N SER A 34 5.36 13.49 21.36
CA SER A 34 5.48 12.54 22.44
C SER A 34 5.10 11.14 21.93
N SER A 35 5.88 10.14 22.33
CA SER A 35 5.63 8.74 21.98
C SER A 35 4.32 8.24 22.58
N ALA A 36 3.24 8.30 21.82
CA ALA A 36 2.01 7.60 22.11
C ALA A 36 1.51 7.02 20.79
N THR A 37 1.44 5.69 20.73
CA THR A 37 0.84 4.96 19.62
C THR A 37 -0.52 5.56 19.24
N PRO A 38 -0.79 5.89 17.97
CA PRO A 38 -2.17 6.15 17.56
C PRO A 38 -2.91 4.82 17.62
N ASP A 39 -4.02 4.78 18.34
CA ASP A 39 -4.93 3.64 18.28
C ASP A 39 -5.53 3.59 16.87
N HIS A 40 -5.01 2.68 16.02
CA HIS A 40 -5.43 2.54 14.61
C HIS A 40 -6.96 2.37 14.49
N VAL A 41 -7.61 1.81 15.51
CA VAL A 41 -9.06 1.69 15.62
C VAL A 41 -9.73 3.06 15.66
N SER A 42 -9.20 3.98 16.48
CA SER A 42 -9.70 5.35 16.58
C SER A 42 -9.46 6.12 15.28
N PHE A 43 -8.29 5.98 14.65
CA PHE A 43 -8.04 6.59 13.34
C PHE A 43 -9.05 6.12 12.27
N ILE A 44 -9.38 4.82 12.24
CA ILE A 44 -10.34 4.29 11.25
C ILE A 44 -11.76 4.81 11.49
N LYS A 45 -12.17 4.89 12.76
CA LYS A 45 -13.49 5.40 13.13
C LYS A 45 -13.61 6.91 12.93
N GLU A 46 -12.61 7.67 13.35
CA GLU A 46 -12.66 9.13 13.44
C GLU A 46 -12.19 9.83 12.17
N VAL A 47 -11.18 9.29 11.49
CA VAL A 47 -10.58 9.91 10.28
C VAL A 47 -11.07 9.22 9.01
N ALA A 48 -11.09 7.88 9.00
CA ALA A 48 -11.57 7.15 7.83
C ALA A 48 -13.09 6.95 7.81
N ALA A 49 -13.83 7.38 8.84
CA ALA A 49 -15.29 7.30 8.95
C ALA A 49 -15.88 5.94 8.54
N THR A 50 -15.19 4.83 8.88
CA THR A 50 -15.60 3.46 8.54
C THR A 50 -15.52 2.55 9.74
N GLN A 51 -16.15 1.36 9.66
CA GLN A 51 -16.01 0.36 10.70
C GLN A 51 -14.63 -0.31 10.60
N PRO A 52 -13.88 -0.41 11.71
CA PRO A 52 -12.60 -1.11 11.72
C PRO A 52 -12.79 -2.60 11.43
N PRO A 53 -11.89 -3.24 10.66
CA PRO A 53 -11.91 -4.69 10.47
C PRO A 53 -11.83 -5.44 11.81
N GLN A 54 -12.59 -6.52 11.95
CA GLN A 54 -12.72 -7.28 13.20
C GLN A 54 -11.38 -7.77 13.77
N HIS A 55 -10.45 -8.18 12.89
CA HIS A 55 -9.18 -8.79 13.28
C HIS A 55 -7.95 -7.87 13.10
N LEU A 56 -8.18 -6.56 13.10
CA LEU A 56 -7.13 -5.55 12.91
C LEU A 56 -6.04 -5.60 13.98
N SER A 57 -6.40 -5.79 15.25
CA SER A 57 -5.44 -5.81 16.36
C SER A 57 -4.49 -7.00 16.28
N GLN A 58 -4.99 -8.17 15.88
CA GLN A 58 -4.18 -9.37 15.66
C GLN A 58 -3.21 -9.15 14.49
N LEU A 59 -3.69 -8.58 13.37
CA LEU A 59 -2.83 -8.25 12.23
C LEU A 59 -1.71 -7.28 12.60
N LEU A 60 -2.01 -6.23 13.38
CA LEU A 60 -1.01 -5.27 13.85
C LEU A 60 0.06 -5.93 14.73
N THR A 61 -0.32 -6.88 15.59
CA THR A 61 0.64 -7.65 16.39
C THR A 61 1.54 -8.52 15.52
N MET A 62 0.96 -9.25 14.55
CA MET A 62 1.73 -10.05 13.60
C MET A 62 2.69 -9.19 12.78
N LEU A 63 2.28 -7.98 12.38
CA LEU A 63 3.09 -7.07 11.59
C LEU A 63 4.16 -6.32 12.42
N LYS A 64 3.93 -6.08 13.72
CA LYS A 64 4.93 -5.50 14.64
C LYS A 64 6.17 -6.39 14.78
N THR A 65 6.00 -7.70 14.78
CA THR A 65 7.15 -8.65 14.75
C THR A 65 8.03 -8.47 13.51
N LYS A 66 7.49 -7.87 12.44
CA LYS A 66 8.17 -7.58 11.16
C LYS A 66 8.64 -6.11 11.02
N GLY A 67 8.44 -5.25 12.03
CA GLY A 67 8.86 -3.85 12.06
C GLY A 67 7.80 -2.85 11.56
N ALA A 68 7.26 -2.01 12.45
CA ALA A 68 6.19 -1.05 12.14
C ALA A 68 6.62 0.41 12.39
N LYS A 69 6.45 1.31 11.39
CA LYS A 69 6.49 2.78 11.51
C LYS A 69 5.63 3.48 10.43
N GLU A 70 5.15 4.67 10.77
CA GLU A 70 4.10 5.48 10.11
C GLU A 70 4.49 6.13 8.76
N GLY A 71 3.47 6.36 7.90
CA GLY A 71 3.47 7.39 6.86
C GLY A 71 2.94 6.99 5.47
N LEU A 72 2.02 7.83 4.95
CA LEU A 72 1.68 8.15 3.55
C LEU A 72 0.84 7.16 2.71
N ILE A 73 -0.47 7.42 2.68
CA ILE A 73 -1.36 7.79 1.54
C ILE A 73 -2.71 8.11 2.24
N PRO A 74 -3.47 9.18 1.93
CA PRO A 74 -4.68 9.54 2.69
C PRO A 74 -5.76 8.43 2.78
N LEU A 75 -5.71 7.46 1.86
CA LEU A 75 -6.59 6.30 1.81
C LEU A 75 -5.96 5.01 2.36
N ALA A 76 -4.64 4.99 2.55
CA ALA A 76 -3.93 3.80 3.02
C ALA A 76 -3.56 4.01 4.49
N ILE A 77 -4.23 3.28 5.38
CA ILE A 77 -3.95 3.25 6.80
C ILE A 77 -2.72 2.35 7.00
N PRO A 78 -1.54 2.90 7.27
CA PRO A 78 -0.31 2.10 7.35
C PRO A 78 -0.39 1.12 8.53
N LEU A 79 0.07 -0.10 8.31
CA LEU A 79 0.13 -1.16 9.32
C LEU A 79 1.58 -1.53 9.66
N ALA A 80 2.42 -1.75 8.64
CA ALA A 80 3.84 -2.03 8.82
C ALA A 80 4.67 -1.66 7.58
N LYS A 81 5.98 -1.58 7.76
CA LYS A 81 6.91 -1.22 6.69
C LYS A 81 8.02 -2.25 6.62
N ASN A 82 8.26 -2.80 5.44
CA ASN A 82 9.32 -3.78 5.25
C ASN A 82 10.70 -3.11 5.12
N SER A 83 11.77 -3.92 5.10
CA SER A 83 13.15 -3.46 4.97
C SER A 83 13.45 -2.74 3.64
N SER A 84 12.71 -3.04 2.56
CA SER A 84 12.82 -2.34 1.27
C SER A 84 12.08 -1.00 1.24
N GLY A 85 11.44 -0.63 2.34
CA GLY A 85 10.71 0.62 2.49
C GLY A 85 9.27 0.63 1.94
N ALA A 86 8.76 -0.51 1.47
CA ALA A 86 7.36 -0.65 1.09
C ALA A 86 6.47 -0.77 2.34
N VAL A 87 5.26 -0.21 2.27
CA VAL A 87 4.36 -0.10 3.42
C VAL A 87 3.14 -0.98 3.21
N THR A 88 2.95 -1.98 4.07
CA THR A 88 1.68 -2.71 4.16
C THR A 88 0.64 -1.83 4.84
N ALA A 89 -0.52 -1.67 4.24
CA ALA A 89 -1.57 -0.77 4.69
C ALA A 89 -2.98 -1.36 4.44
N LEU A 90 -3.97 -0.90 5.19
CA LEU A 90 -5.37 -1.08 4.81
C LEU A 90 -5.79 0.02 3.85
N LEU A 91 -6.46 -0.31 2.77
CA LEU A 91 -6.93 0.67 1.80
C LEU A 91 -8.42 0.98 2.01
N ARG A 92 -8.73 2.19 2.43
CA ARG A 92 -10.08 2.76 2.35
C ARG A 92 -10.37 3.12 0.90
N TRP A 93 -11.10 2.28 0.18
CA TRP A 93 -11.50 2.58 -1.19
C TRP A 93 -12.48 3.78 -1.22
N PRO A 94 -12.24 4.84 -2.03
CA PRO A 94 -13.09 6.05 -2.01
C PRO A 94 -14.55 5.78 -2.37
N THR A 95 -14.78 4.88 -3.32
CA THR A 95 -16.11 4.52 -3.84
C THR A 95 -16.47 3.07 -3.50
N ALA A 96 -16.12 2.62 -2.29
CA ALA A 96 -16.34 1.24 -1.86
C ALA A 96 -17.83 0.88 -1.99
N PRO A 97 -18.21 -0.14 -2.78
CA PRO A 97 -19.57 -0.66 -2.76
C PRO A 97 -19.95 -1.14 -1.36
N SER A 98 -21.23 -1.06 -1.02
CA SER A 98 -21.72 -1.63 0.24
C SER A 98 -21.39 -3.12 0.33
N GLY A 99 -20.76 -3.54 1.42
CA GLY A 99 -20.31 -4.92 1.63
C GLY A 99 -18.92 -5.26 1.06
N MET A 100 -18.18 -4.31 0.47
CA MET A 100 -16.78 -4.51 0.15
C MET A 100 -15.92 -4.37 1.42
N ASP A 101 -15.24 -5.45 1.79
CA ASP A 101 -14.24 -5.43 2.88
C ASP A 101 -13.08 -4.47 2.54
N MET A 102 -12.41 -3.97 3.58
CA MET A 102 -11.23 -3.12 3.43
C MET A 102 -10.02 -3.98 3.01
N PRO A 103 -9.50 -3.84 1.78
CA PRO A 103 -8.40 -4.67 1.32
C PRO A 103 -7.08 -4.30 1.98
N VAL A 104 -6.21 -5.30 2.09
CA VAL A 104 -4.82 -5.10 2.52
C VAL A 104 -3.96 -4.92 1.28
N VAL A 105 -3.18 -3.84 1.25
CA VAL A 105 -2.34 -3.45 0.13
C VAL A 105 -0.90 -3.21 0.56
N GLU A 106 0.01 -3.26 -0.40
CA GLU A 106 1.39 -2.79 -0.25
C GLU A 106 1.57 -1.52 -1.07
N VAL A 107 1.93 -0.43 -0.39
CA VAL A 107 2.29 0.85 -1.01
C VAL A 107 3.74 0.77 -1.46
N ARG A 108 3.95 0.94 -2.77
CA ARG A 108 5.24 0.99 -3.44
C ARG A 108 5.43 2.33 -4.14
N LYS A 109 6.62 2.54 -4.73
CA LYS A 109 6.97 3.76 -5.47
C LYS A 109 5.96 4.13 -6.57
N HIS A 110 5.38 3.13 -7.23
CA HIS A 110 4.49 3.30 -8.39
C HIS A 110 3.03 2.92 -8.10
N GLY A 111 2.58 3.14 -6.85
CA GLY A 111 1.18 2.95 -6.47
C GLY A 111 1.00 1.85 -5.43
N VAL A 112 -0.20 1.26 -5.39
CA VAL A 112 -0.59 0.25 -4.42
C VAL A 112 -0.78 -1.11 -5.09
N TRP A 113 -0.32 -2.13 -4.39
CA TRP A 113 -0.40 -3.52 -4.81
C TRP A 113 -1.35 -4.26 -3.89
N LEU A 114 -2.39 -4.88 -4.44
CA LEU A 114 -3.33 -5.64 -3.65
C LEU A 114 -2.67 -6.93 -3.12
N LEU A 115 -2.60 -7.07 -1.79
CA LEU A 115 -2.09 -8.27 -1.13
C LEU A 115 -3.19 -9.26 -0.81
N ALA A 116 -4.34 -8.77 -0.33
CA ALA A 116 -5.50 -9.58 0.00
C ALA A 116 -6.78 -8.75 0.00
N LYS A 117 -7.93 -9.38 -0.24
CA LYS A 117 -9.24 -8.71 -0.25
C LYS A 117 -9.67 -8.25 1.14
N ASN A 118 -9.21 -8.93 2.18
CA ASN A 118 -9.48 -8.59 3.57
C ASN A 118 -8.35 -9.11 4.49
N VAL A 119 -8.45 -8.74 5.77
CA VAL A 119 -7.48 -9.08 6.81
C VAL A 119 -7.40 -10.59 7.03
N ASP A 120 -8.54 -11.27 7.12
CA ASP A 120 -8.64 -12.70 7.39
C ASP A 120 -7.96 -13.52 6.30
N GLN A 121 -8.18 -13.14 5.03
CA GLN A 121 -7.54 -13.78 3.88
C GLN A 121 -6.01 -13.60 3.93
N LEU A 122 -5.51 -12.44 4.36
CA LEU A 122 -4.06 -12.24 4.54
C LEU A 122 -3.50 -13.05 5.70
N ILE A 123 -4.18 -13.09 6.85
CA ILE A 123 -3.75 -13.88 8.01
C ILE A 123 -3.67 -15.37 7.63
N HIS A 124 -4.73 -15.90 6.99
CA HIS A 124 -4.76 -17.30 6.54
C HIS A 124 -3.61 -17.58 5.57
N ARG A 125 -3.35 -16.69 4.61
CA ARG A 125 -2.19 -16.81 3.71
C ARG A 125 -0.86 -16.86 4.47
N ILE A 126 -0.63 -15.94 5.41
CA ILE A 126 0.60 -15.89 6.19
C ILE A 126 0.81 -17.20 6.96
N LEU A 127 -0.25 -17.73 7.60
CA LEU A 127 -0.17 -18.97 8.37
C LEU A 127 0.15 -20.19 7.49
N VAL A 128 -0.45 -20.28 6.30
CA VAL A 128 -0.17 -21.36 5.35
C VAL A 128 1.26 -21.27 4.81
N GLU A 129 1.70 -20.06 4.43
CA GLU A 129 3.07 -19.83 3.97
C GLU A 129 4.09 -20.17 5.05
N GLU A 130 3.77 -19.90 6.32
CA GLU A 130 4.64 -20.23 7.44
C GLU A 130 4.70 -21.74 7.73
N ASP A 131 3.55 -22.41 7.70
CA ASP A 131 3.47 -23.86 7.87
C ASP A 131 4.25 -24.61 6.78
N ALA A 132 4.22 -24.11 5.54
CA ALA A 132 4.93 -24.72 4.42
C ALA A 132 6.47 -24.61 4.50
N LYS A 133 7.03 -23.65 5.27
CA LYS A 133 8.48 -23.42 5.35
C LYS A 133 9.23 -24.45 6.22
N ASN A 134 8.54 -25.22 7.06
CA ASN A 134 9.13 -26.29 7.88
C ASN A 134 10.42 -25.91 8.67
N SER A 135 10.62 -24.63 9.02
CA SER A 135 11.76 -24.18 9.83
C SER A 135 11.46 -24.37 11.33
N GLY A 136 12.22 -25.23 12.01
CA GLY A 136 12.09 -25.50 13.44
C GLY A 136 12.17 -24.22 14.31
N GLU A 137 11.44 -24.26 15.44
CA GLU A 137 11.36 -23.29 16.55
C GLU A 137 10.87 -21.85 16.25
N SER A 138 11.21 -21.24 15.12
CA SER A 138 10.65 -19.92 14.72
C SER A 138 9.17 -20.00 14.35
N ASN A 139 8.67 -21.20 14.02
CA ASN A 139 7.33 -21.43 13.49
C ASN A 139 6.19 -21.25 14.51
N ASP A 140 6.47 -21.14 15.81
CA ASP A 140 5.40 -21.04 16.81
C ASP A 140 5.00 -19.61 17.15
N GLU A 141 5.89 -18.63 16.96
CA GLU A 141 5.63 -17.24 17.37
C GLU A 141 4.50 -16.61 16.56
N LEU A 142 4.47 -16.83 15.23
CA LEU A 142 3.40 -16.30 14.37
C LEU A 142 2.04 -16.95 14.65
N PHE A 143 2.01 -18.25 14.92
CA PHE A 143 0.78 -18.95 15.30
C PHE A 143 0.28 -18.45 16.67
N ARG A 144 1.17 -18.28 17.64
CA ARG A 144 0.83 -17.68 18.95
C ARG A 144 0.34 -16.23 18.81
N ALA A 145 0.98 -15.43 17.95
CA ALA A 145 0.60 -14.04 17.69
C ALA A 145 -0.77 -13.92 17.02
N SER A 146 -1.17 -14.92 16.23
CA SER A 146 -2.50 -14.96 15.59
C SER A 146 -3.63 -15.34 16.55
N ALA A 147 -3.30 -15.87 17.74
CA ALA A 147 -4.23 -16.27 18.80
C ALA A 147 -5.41 -17.11 18.26
N ASP A 148 -6.59 -16.98 18.87
CA ASP A 148 -7.80 -17.74 18.49
C ASP A 148 -8.24 -17.52 17.04
N VAL A 149 -7.91 -16.36 16.46
CA VAL A 149 -8.23 -16.04 15.05
C VAL A 149 -7.45 -16.96 14.11
N GLY A 150 -6.17 -17.20 14.42
CA GLY A 150 -5.34 -18.11 13.65
C GLY A 150 -5.90 -19.53 13.66
N GLU A 151 -6.22 -20.07 14.84
CA GLU A 151 -6.77 -21.41 14.97
C GLU A 151 -8.11 -21.60 14.23
N LYS A 152 -8.94 -20.54 14.19
CA LYS A 152 -10.20 -20.54 13.45
C LYS A 152 -9.99 -20.54 11.93
N LEU A 153 -9.01 -19.79 11.45
CA LEU A 153 -8.75 -19.62 10.01
C LEU A 153 -7.92 -20.77 9.42
N TYR A 154 -6.95 -21.31 10.18
CA TYR A 154 -6.02 -22.32 9.70
C TYR A 154 -5.45 -23.17 10.84
N LYS A 155 -5.51 -24.50 10.71
CA LYS A 155 -4.85 -25.40 11.66
C LYS A 155 -3.47 -25.80 11.14
N LYS A 156 -2.47 -25.68 11.99
CA LYS A 156 -1.08 -26.07 11.70
C LYS A 156 -1.01 -27.51 11.18
N GLY A 157 -0.27 -27.73 10.10
CA GLY A 157 -0.16 -29.00 9.40
C GLY A 157 -1.27 -29.31 8.38
N ASP A 158 -2.29 -28.45 8.21
CA ASP A 158 -3.36 -28.70 7.24
C ASP A 158 -2.86 -28.67 5.79
N PHE A 159 -1.83 -27.88 5.48
CA PHE A 159 -1.19 -27.89 4.16
C PHE A 159 -0.63 -29.27 3.84
N ALA A 160 0.17 -29.85 4.73
CA ALA A 160 0.73 -31.20 4.56
C ALA A 160 -0.37 -32.28 4.47
N LYS A 161 -1.41 -32.18 5.31
CA LYS A 161 -2.56 -33.12 5.27
C LYS A 161 -3.35 -33.05 3.98
N SER A 162 -3.39 -31.89 3.32
CA SER A 162 -4.17 -31.69 2.10
C SER A 162 -3.64 -32.45 0.87
N GLN A 163 -2.40 -32.94 0.93
CA GLN A 163 -1.71 -33.62 -0.18
C GLN A 163 -1.59 -32.75 -1.46
N ILE A 164 -1.76 -31.43 -1.35
CA ILE A 164 -1.55 -30.50 -2.46
C ILE A 164 -0.05 -30.23 -2.59
N SER A 165 0.53 -30.58 -3.74
CA SER A 165 1.97 -30.52 -3.97
C SER A 165 2.56 -29.11 -4.07
N LYS A 166 1.79 -28.14 -4.58
CA LYS A 166 2.24 -26.75 -4.77
C LYS A 166 1.46 -25.80 -3.83
N LEU A 167 2.20 -25.00 -3.06
CA LEU A 167 1.64 -23.99 -2.14
C LEU A 167 0.65 -23.04 -2.84
N ASP A 168 1.00 -22.54 -4.02
CA ASP A 168 0.14 -21.64 -4.80
C ASP A 168 -1.21 -22.27 -5.19
N ILE A 169 -1.24 -23.58 -5.45
CA ILE A 169 -2.49 -24.30 -5.72
C ILE A 169 -3.33 -24.40 -4.45
N TYR A 170 -2.69 -24.63 -3.30
CA TYR A 170 -3.39 -24.65 -2.02
C TYR A 170 -4.01 -23.28 -1.72
N LEU A 171 -3.23 -22.20 -1.86
CA LEU A 171 -3.70 -20.83 -1.63
C LEU A 171 -4.93 -20.51 -2.47
N LEU A 172 -4.89 -20.76 -3.78
CA LEU A 172 -6.01 -20.49 -4.69
C LEU A 172 -7.26 -21.32 -4.38
N ARG A 173 -7.10 -22.56 -3.87
CA ARG A 173 -8.22 -23.47 -3.60
C ARG A 173 -8.81 -23.34 -2.20
N LYS A 174 -7.99 -23.06 -1.20
CA LYS A 174 -8.37 -23.14 0.23
C LYS A 174 -8.44 -21.78 0.91
N VAL A 175 -7.72 -20.78 0.40
CA VAL A 175 -7.63 -19.46 1.02
C VAL A 175 -8.38 -18.41 0.19
N GLY A 176 -8.06 -18.30 -1.09
CA GLY A 176 -8.73 -17.40 -2.03
C GLY A 176 -7.81 -16.91 -3.14
N LEU A 177 -8.31 -15.94 -3.91
CA LEU A 177 -7.56 -15.37 -5.04
C LEU A 177 -6.59 -14.29 -4.56
N PHE A 178 -5.36 -14.37 -5.07
CA PHE A 178 -4.30 -13.41 -4.82
C PHE A 178 -3.66 -12.97 -6.15
N PRO A 179 -3.49 -11.66 -6.37
CA PRO A 179 -2.85 -11.12 -7.57
C PRO A 179 -1.51 -11.79 -7.91
N ASP A 180 -0.58 -11.80 -6.96
CA ASP A 180 0.77 -12.32 -7.16
C ASP A 180 0.80 -13.84 -7.42
N VAL A 181 -0.10 -14.60 -6.78
CA VAL A 181 -0.21 -16.06 -6.99
C VAL A 181 -0.74 -16.37 -8.39
N LEU A 182 -1.70 -15.60 -8.89
CA LEU A 182 -2.19 -15.73 -10.27
C LEU A 182 -1.11 -15.35 -11.29
N GLU A 183 -0.37 -14.26 -11.03
CA GLU A 183 0.77 -13.87 -11.88
C GLU A 183 1.88 -14.94 -11.90
N ARG A 184 2.22 -15.53 -10.73
CA ARG A 184 3.17 -16.67 -10.66
C ARG A 184 2.68 -17.87 -11.44
N LYS A 185 1.39 -18.21 -11.33
CA LYS A 185 0.79 -19.32 -12.07
C LYS A 185 0.88 -19.13 -13.59
N VAL A 186 0.64 -17.92 -14.08
CA VAL A 186 0.81 -17.61 -15.51
C VAL A 186 2.26 -17.77 -15.94
N LYS A 187 3.22 -17.33 -15.13
CA LYS A 187 4.66 -17.51 -15.41
C LYS A 187 5.04 -19.00 -15.52
N TRP A 188 4.55 -19.84 -14.62
CA TRP A 188 4.77 -21.28 -14.69
C TRP A 188 4.20 -21.92 -15.96
N HIS A 189 2.99 -21.54 -16.38
CA HIS A 189 2.44 -22.04 -17.64
C HIS A 189 3.32 -21.65 -18.83
N PHE A 190 3.90 -20.45 -18.85
CA PHE A 190 4.89 -20.08 -19.85
C PHE A 190 6.18 -20.91 -19.77
N GLU A 191 6.69 -21.18 -18.58
CA GLU A 191 7.90 -22.00 -18.37
C GLU A 191 7.69 -23.46 -18.81
N GLU A 192 6.48 -23.99 -18.62
CA GLU A 192 6.07 -25.33 -19.08
C GLU A 192 5.73 -25.37 -20.59
N GLY A 193 5.75 -24.23 -21.28
CA GLY A 193 5.40 -24.11 -22.70
C GLY A 193 3.89 -24.15 -22.99
N ASP A 194 3.05 -24.13 -21.97
CA ASP A 194 1.59 -24.13 -22.08
C ASP A 194 1.05 -22.70 -22.22
N HIS A 195 1.17 -22.16 -23.43
CA HIS A 195 0.67 -20.82 -23.76
C HIS A 195 -0.85 -20.69 -23.61
N VAL A 196 -1.61 -21.76 -23.82
CA VAL A 196 -3.08 -21.74 -23.73
C VAL A 196 -3.50 -21.54 -22.28
N SER A 197 -2.94 -22.32 -21.35
CA SER A 197 -3.24 -22.16 -19.93
C SER A 197 -2.73 -20.82 -19.37
N ALA A 198 -1.62 -20.30 -19.90
CA ALA A 198 -1.14 -18.95 -19.57
C ALA A 198 -2.16 -17.87 -19.97
N LEU A 199 -2.70 -17.94 -21.20
CA LEU A 199 -3.73 -17.02 -21.69
C LEU A 199 -5.04 -17.14 -20.91
N VAL A 200 -5.53 -18.36 -20.69
CA VAL A 200 -6.76 -18.59 -19.92
C VAL A 200 -6.64 -18.07 -18.50
N THR A 201 -5.48 -18.28 -17.85
CA THR A 201 -5.25 -17.78 -16.48
C THR A 201 -5.11 -16.25 -16.47
N GLY A 202 -4.45 -15.67 -17.48
CA GLY A 202 -4.36 -14.21 -17.66
C GLY A 202 -5.74 -13.56 -17.82
N GLU A 203 -6.60 -14.12 -18.68
CA GLU A 203 -7.97 -13.64 -18.87
C GLU A 203 -8.79 -13.81 -17.59
N PHE A 204 -8.70 -14.98 -16.94
CA PHE A 204 -9.36 -15.24 -15.66
C PHE A 204 -8.99 -14.19 -14.62
N TYR A 205 -7.73 -13.76 -14.56
CA TYR A 205 -7.26 -12.74 -13.64
C TYR A 205 -7.98 -11.38 -13.81
N THR A 206 -8.40 -11.04 -15.04
CA THR A 206 -9.07 -9.76 -15.36
C THR A 206 -10.55 -9.69 -14.97
N LYS A 207 -11.15 -10.78 -14.51
CA LYS A 207 -12.57 -10.81 -14.14
C LYS A 207 -12.86 -9.77 -13.07
N LYS A 208 -13.83 -8.90 -13.35
CA LYS A 208 -14.19 -7.74 -12.51
C LYS A 208 -14.52 -8.13 -11.06
N GLU A 209 -15.11 -9.30 -10.86
CA GLU A 209 -15.49 -9.84 -9.55
C GLU A 209 -14.28 -10.27 -8.69
N HIS A 210 -13.11 -10.49 -9.31
CA HIS A 210 -11.94 -10.95 -8.59
C HIS A 210 -11.27 -9.79 -7.85
N PHE A 211 -10.98 -8.69 -8.55
CA PHE A 211 -10.24 -7.56 -7.97
C PHE A 211 -10.86 -6.23 -8.43
N PRO A 212 -12.05 -5.86 -7.91
CA PRO A 212 -12.78 -4.70 -8.40
C PRO A 212 -11.99 -3.41 -8.16
N GLY A 213 -11.90 -2.58 -9.20
CA GLY A 213 -11.23 -1.27 -9.16
C GLY A 213 -9.73 -1.30 -9.37
N PHE A 214 -9.08 -2.47 -9.30
CA PHE A 214 -7.64 -2.59 -9.52
C PHE A 214 -7.31 -2.76 -11.01
N ALA A 215 -6.37 -1.95 -11.50
CA ALA A 215 -5.94 -1.96 -12.89
C ALA A 215 -4.88 -3.04 -13.19
N ARG A 216 -4.06 -3.42 -12.20
CA ARG A 216 -2.97 -4.39 -12.33
C ARG A 216 -3.35 -5.68 -13.09
N PRO A 217 -4.52 -6.32 -12.87
CA PRO A 217 -4.92 -7.49 -13.64
C PRO A 217 -4.98 -7.26 -15.15
N TYR A 218 -5.50 -6.11 -15.57
CA TYR A 218 -5.60 -5.74 -16.98
C TYR A 218 -4.22 -5.43 -17.58
N VAL A 219 -3.35 -4.76 -16.81
CA VAL A 219 -1.96 -4.50 -17.21
C VAL A 219 -1.22 -5.82 -17.43
N PHE A 220 -1.28 -6.72 -16.45
CA PHE A 220 -0.62 -8.02 -16.55
C PHE A 220 -1.16 -8.85 -17.71
N ASN A 221 -2.48 -8.85 -17.94
CA ASN A 221 -3.04 -9.55 -19.10
C ASN A 221 -2.56 -8.96 -20.44
N ALA A 222 -2.36 -7.63 -20.53
CA ALA A 222 -1.75 -7.01 -21.69
C ALA A 222 -0.30 -7.50 -21.91
N GLU A 223 0.50 -7.59 -20.85
CA GLU A 223 1.87 -8.15 -20.90
C GLU A 223 1.86 -9.63 -21.39
N VAL A 224 0.90 -10.44 -20.92
CA VAL A 224 0.72 -11.85 -21.32
C VAL A 224 0.37 -11.96 -22.81
N LEU A 225 -0.56 -11.13 -23.30
CA LEU A 225 -0.97 -11.08 -24.71
C LEU A 225 0.18 -10.65 -25.62
N LEU A 226 0.96 -9.65 -25.20
CA LEU A 226 2.19 -9.23 -25.89
C LEU A 226 3.19 -10.37 -26.02
N LYS A 227 3.41 -11.11 -24.94
CA LYS A 227 4.38 -12.22 -24.89
C LYS A 227 4.06 -13.34 -25.90
N VAL A 228 2.79 -13.54 -26.24
CA VAL A 228 2.35 -14.51 -27.27
C VAL A 228 2.14 -13.90 -28.65
N GLY A 229 2.51 -12.62 -28.86
CA GLY A 229 2.40 -11.94 -30.15
C GLY A 229 1.01 -11.40 -30.50
N ARG A 230 0.05 -11.41 -29.57
CA ARG A 230 -1.32 -10.86 -29.77
C ARG A 230 -1.36 -9.36 -29.51
N THR A 231 -0.65 -8.60 -30.34
CA THR A 231 -0.37 -7.17 -30.13
C THR A 231 -1.62 -6.29 -30.10
N VAL A 232 -2.61 -6.54 -30.96
CA VAL A 232 -3.86 -5.76 -31.02
C VAL A 232 -4.67 -5.91 -29.72
N GLU A 233 -4.79 -7.13 -29.21
CA GLU A 233 -5.52 -7.39 -27.97
C GLU A 233 -4.76 -6.87 -26.75
N ALA A 234 -3.44 -6.98 -26.74
CA ALA A 234 -2.61 -6.40 -25.69
C ALA A 234 -2.80 -4.88 -25.61
N LYS A 235 -2.84 -4.22 -26.76
CA LYS A 235 -3.10 -2.78 -26.88
C LYS A 235 -4.47 -2.41 -26.29
N ASP A 236 -5.52 -3.15 -26.63
CA ASP A 236 -6.87 -2.89 -26.11
C ASP A 236 -6.97 -3.17 -24.60
N ALA A 237 -6.32 -4.23 -24.10
CA ALA A 237 -6.24 -4.52 -22.67
C ALA A 237 -5.52 -3.41 -21.89
N ALA A 238 -4.40 -2.90 -22.41
CA ALA A 238 -3.67 -1.78 -21.78
C ALA A 238 -4.50 -0.48 -21.80
N ARG A 239 -5.20 -0.19 -22.89
CA ARG A 239 -6.16 0.94 -22.94
C ARG A 239 -7.27 0.79 -21.90
N GLY A 240 -7.76 -0.43 -21.68
CA GLY A 240 -8.69 -0.75 -20.61
C GLY A 240 -8.11 -0.47 -19.22
N ALA A 241 -6.85 -0.87 -18.99
CA ALA A 241 -6.15 -0.61 -17.73
C ALA A 241 -6.01 0.89 -17.43
N LEU A 242 -5.67 1.71 -18.44
CA LEU A 242 -5.48 3.16 -18.30
C LEU A 242 -6.75 3.95 -17.95
N LYS A 243 -7.94 3.35 -18.12
CA LYS A 243 -9.22 3.92 -17.66
C LYS A 243 -9.43 3.78 -16.15
N SER A 244 -8.68 2.89 -15.50
CA SER A 244 -8.75 2.66 -14.06
C SER A 244 -7.82 3.61 -13.31
N PRO A 245 -7.97 3.78 -11.97
CA PRO A 245 -7.12 4.70 -11.23
C PRO A 245 -5.63 4.34 -11.34
N TRP A 246 -4.79 5.28 -11.75
CA TRP A 246 -3.39 4.98 -12.14
C TRP A 246 -2.54 4.45 -11.00
N TRP A 247 -2.87 4.80 -9.76
CA TRP A 247 -2.21 4.28 -8.57
C TRP A 247 -2.48 2.78 -8.32
N THR A 248 -3.29 2.12 -9.14
CA THR A 248 -3.59 0.67 -9.07
C THR A 248 -2.95 -0.14 -10.20
N LEU A 249 -2.18 0.49 -11.09
CA LEU A 249 -1.53 -0.17 -12.23
C LEU A 249 -0.45 -1.15 -11.77
N GLY A 250 0.18 -0.87 -10.63
CA GLY A 250 1.29 -1.65 -10.07
C GLY A 250 2.64 -1.36 -10.74
N CYS A 251 2.66 -0.67 -11.87
CA CYS A 251 3.84 -0.26 -12.60
C CYS A 251 3.78 1.24 -12.94
N SER A 252 4.77 1.75 -13.67
CA SER A 252 4.73 3.14 -14.12
C SER A 252 3.63 3.33 -15.18
N TYR A 253 3.07 4.53 -15.21
CA TYR A 253 2.06 4.89 -16.21
C TYR A 253 2.59 4.75 -17.65
N GLN A 254 3.86 5.13 -17.85
CA GLN A 254 4.53 5.09 -19.14
C GLN A 254 4.58 3.67 -19.71
N GLU A 255 4.95 2.67 -18.89
CA GLU A 255 5.03 1.28 -19.34
C GLU A 255 3.70 0.77 -19.90
N VAL A 256 2.56 1.19 -19.32
CA VAL A 256 1.23 0.79 -19.82
C VAL A 256 0.83 1.61 -21.06
N ALA A 257 1.19 2.89 -21.10
CA ALA A 257 0.93 3.77 -22.24
C ALA A 257 1.69 3.32 -23.49
N ASP A 258 2.92 2.82 -23.34
CA ASP A 258 3.73 2.26 -24.42
C ASP A 258 3.04 1.04 -25.05
N ILE A 259 2.48 0.14 -24.22
CA ILE A 259 1.69 -1.02 -24.70
C ILE A 259 0.41 -0.55 -25.39
N ALA A 260 -0.26 0.47 -24.83
CA ALA A 260 -1.48 1.05 -25.39
C ALA A 260 -1.25 1.81 -26.71
N GLN A 261 0.02 2.05 -27.07
CA GLN A 261 0.45 2.91 -28.17
C GLN A 261 -0.24 4.28 -28.08
N TRP A 262 -0.18 4.89 -26.90
CA TRP A 262 -0.58 6.28 -26.73
C TRP A 262 0.56 7.18 -27.17
N GLU A 263 0.23 8.24 -27.90
CA GLU A 263 1.22 9.20 -28.36
C GLU A 263 1.73 10.03 -27.17
N ASP A 264 2.97 10.51 -27.25
CA ASP A 264 3.62 11.26 -26.18
C ASP A 264 2.78 12.48 -25.75
N GLU A 265 2.05 13.09 -26.67
CA GLU A 265 1.12 14.20 -26.43
C GLU A 265 -0.04 13.80 -25.51
N GLN A 266 -0.57 12.58 -25.64
CA GLN A 266 -1.62 12.07 -24.77
C GLN A 266 -1.08 11.78 -23.37
N ILE A 267 0.16 11.30 -23.29
CA ILE A 267 0.86 11.05 -22.03
C ILE A 267 1.21 12.38 -21.34
N GLU A 268 1.67 13.38 -22.08
CA GLU A 268 1.98 14.72 -21.60
C GLU A 268 0.73 15.46 -21.14
N TYR A 269 -0.36 15.41 -21.91
CA TYR A 269 -1.66 15.97 -21.51
C TYR A 269 -2.12 15.41 -20.15
N ILE A 270 -1.93 14.13 -19.95
CA ILE A 270 -2.30 13.42 -18.72
C ILE A 270 -1.33 13.73 -17.58
N LYS A 271 -0.03 13.85 -17.85
CA LYS A 271 0.99 14.31 -16.89
C LYS A 271 0.73 15.76 -16.46
N GLU A 272 0.33 16.64 -17.38
CA GLU A 272 -0.02 18.05 -17.14
C GLU A 272 -1.28 18.17 -16.27
N LYS A 273 -2.31 17.36 -16.55
CA LYS A 273 -3.50 17.23 -15.69
C LYS A 273 -3.19 16.67 -14.29
N VAL A 274 -2.03 16.03 -14.11
CA VAL A 274 -1.55 15.49 -12.82
C VAL A 274 -0.26 16.19 -12.39
N THR A 275 -0.26 17.51 -12.53
CA THR A 275 0.66 18.43 -11.84
C THR A 275 0.40 18.47 -10.33
N ASP A 276 1.30 19.10 -9.56
CA ASP A 276 1.22 19.17 -8.09
C ASP A 276 -0.08 19.84 -7.60
N GLU A 277 -0.68 20.74 -8.40
CA GLU A 277 -2.01 21.32 -8.14
C GLU A 277 -3.13 20.28 -8.31
N GLY A 278 -3.01 19.38 -9.29
CA GLY A 278 -3.90 18.23 -9.47
C GLY A 278 -3.79 17.23 -8.32
N ARG A 279 -2.57 16.96 -7.81
CA ARG A 279 -2.37 16.16 -6.59
C ARG A 279 -2.99 16.83 -5.35
N LEU A 280 -2.81 18.14 -5.19
CA LEU A 280 -3.40 18.90 -4.08
C LEU A 280 -4.93 18.98 -4.19
N HIS A 281 -5.47 19.10 -5.40
CA HIS A 281 -6.90 19.11 -5.68
C HIS A 281 -7.51 17.72 -5.45
N TRP A 282 -6.82 16.65 -5.81
CA TRP A 282 -7.21 15.27 -5.47
C TRP A 282 -7.17 15.03 -3.96
N MET A 283 -6.13 15.49 -3.26
CA MET A 283 -6.09 15.46 -1.79
C MET A 283 -7.24 16.28 -1.18
N LYS A 284 -7.53 17.48 -1.71
CA LYS A 284 -8.64 18.32 -1.23
C LYS A 284 -10.02 17.72 -1.54
N GLN A 285 -10.25 17.13 -2.70
CA GLN A 285 -11.52 16.44 -3.00
C GLN A 285 -11.72 15.19 -2.13
N LEU A 286 -10.64 14.49 -1.77
CA LEU A 286 -10.67 13.42 -0.77
C LEU A 286 -11.06 13.92 0.63
N PHE A 287 -10.55 15.08 1.03
CA PHE A 287 -10.83 15.71 2.33
C PHE A 287 -12.19 16.43 2.38
N CYS A 288 -12.71 16.93 1.25
CA CYS A 288 -14.03 17.56 1.17
C CYS A 288 -15.21 16.55 1.16
N TRP A 289 -14.92 15.25 1.20
CA TRP A 289 -15.91 14.17 1.33
C TRP A 289 -15.83 13.44 2.69
N ILE A 290 -15.08 14.00 3.65
CA ILE A 290 -15.10 13.67 5.09
C ILE A 290 -15.77 14.84 5.79
#